data_AF-A0A377Q4N2-F1
#
_entry.id   AF-A0A377Q4N2-F1
#
_cell.length_a   1.000
_cell.length_b   1.000
_cell.length_c   1.000
_cell.angle_alpha   90.00
_cell.angle_beta   90.00
_cell.angle_gamma   90.00
#
_symmetry.space_group_name_H-M   'P 1'
#
loop_
_entity.id
_entity.type
_entity.pdbx_description
1 polymer ?
#
loop_
_entity_poly.entity_id
_entity_poly.type
_entity_poly.pdbx_seq_one_letter_code
_entity_poly.pdbx_strand_id
1 'polypeptide(L)'
;MEKRQVLRKGQVLRGYFRAGTRIIVLRGKLHLQYAPHYMGECLLQQTQVLFEGECELIEEAGRVSLAGDEAEIHIIDTSPVRRWAWKIQALLAGF
;
A
#
# COMPACT_ATOMS: atom_id res chain seq x y z
N MET A 1 -3.60 3.14 14.34
CA MET A 1 -4.74 2.51 13.65
C MET A 1 -4.23 1.28 12.93
N GLU A 2 -4.88 0.14 13.12
CA GLU A 2 -4.50 -1.13 12.50
C GLU A 2 -5.61 -1.60 11.57
N LYS A 3 -5.25 -2.07 10.38
CA LYS A 3 -6.21 -2.59 9.40
C LYS A 3 -5.63 -3.79 8.67
N ARG A 4 -6.35 -4.91 8.73
CA ARG A 4 -6.10 -6.06 7.87
C ARG A 4 -6.92 -5.95 6.59
N GLN A 5 -6.32 -6.31 5.46
CA GLN A 5 -6.96 -6.28 4.17
C GLN A 5 -6.48 -7.46 3.34
N VAL A 6 -7.41 -8.13 2.66
CA VAL A 6 -7.08 -9.09 1.61
C VAL A 6 -7.23 -8.40 0.27
N LEU A 7 -6.20 -8.50 -0.57
CA LEU A 7 -6.20 -8.05 -1.96
C LEU A 7 -6.31 -9.26 -2.87
N ARG A 8 -7.47 -9.41 -3.51
CA ARG A 8 -7.69 -10.44 -4.52
C ARG A 8 -7.03 -10.03 -5.84
N LYS A 9 -6.86 -11.01 -6.73
CA LYS A 9 -6.35 -10.77 -8.09
C LYS A 9 -7.02 -9.56 -8.75
N GLY A 10 -6.20 -8.65 -9.27
CA GLY A 10 -6.65 -7.42 -9.95
C GLY A 10 -7.18 -6.32 -9.03
N GLN A 11 -7.14 -6.51 -7.70
CA GLN A 11 -7.46 -5.45 -6.74
C GLN A 11 -6.23 -4.62 -6.42
N VAL A 12 -6.41 -3.30 -6.42
CA VAL A 12 -5.41 -2.34 -5.99
C VAL A 12 -5.98 -1.50 -4.87
N LEU A 13 -5.31 -1.48 -3.72
CA LEU A 13 -5.60 -0.53 -2.67
C LEU A 13 -4.75 0.72 -2.91
N ARG A 14 -5.41 1.86 -3.09
CA ARG A 14 -4.76 3.16 -3.23
C ARG A 14 -5.06 4.03 -2.03
N GLY A 15 -4.04 4.63 -1.47
CA GLY A 15 -4.19 5.49 -0.31
C GLY A 15 -3.04 6.47 -0.20
N TYR A 16 -3.26 7.52 0.59
CA TYR A 16 -2.16 8.29 1.13
C TYR A 16 -1.68 7.58 2.39
N PHE A 17 -0.37 7.37 2.52
CA PHE A 17 0.30 6.75 3.65
C PHE A 17 1.24 7.77 4.30
N ARG A 18 1.38 7.72 5.62
CA ARG A 18 2.20 8.66 6.38
C ARG A 18 3.56 8.04 6.63
N ALA A 19 4.56 8.90 6.79
CA ALA A 19 5.82 8.53 7.43
C ALA A 19 5.53 7.80 8.75
N GLY A 20 6.17 6.64 8.96
CA GLY A 20 5.96 5.77 10.11
C GLY A 20 4.89 4.68 9.95
N THR A 21 4.14 4.66 8.83
CA THR A 21 3.19 3.58 8.56
C THR A 21 3.95 2.30 8.20
N ARG A 22 3.56 1.17 8.79
CA ARG A 22 4.10 -0.16 8.47
C ARG A 22 3.10 -0.96 7.65
N ILE A 23 3.58 -1.63 6.61
CA ILE A 23 2.80 -2.54 5.78
C ILE A 23 3.47 -3.90 5.86
N ILE A 24 2.75 -4.89 6.38
CA ILE A 24 3.26 -6.25 6.58
C ILE A 24 2.47 -7.18 5.67
N VAL A 25 3.17 -8.05 4.94
CA VAL A 25 2.53 -9.11 4.15
C VAL A 25 2.37 -10.34 5.04
N LEU A 26 1.14 -10.65 5.43
CA LEU A 26 0.84 -11.83 6.22
C LEU A 26 0.82 -13.10 5.36
N ARG A 27 0.43 -12.97 4.10
CA ARG A 27 0.38 -14.08 3.14
C ARG A 27 0.47 -13.58 1.71
N GLY A 28 1.12 -14.36 0.85
CA GLY A 28 1.16 -14.09 -0.60
C GLY A 28 2.21 -13.05 -1.01
N LYS A 29 1.94 -12.32 -2.10
CA LYS A 29 2.88 -11.37 -2.71
C LYS A 29 2.24 -10.00 -2.90
N LEU A 30 2.92 -8.96 -2.43
CA LEU A 30 2.49 -7.57 -2.54
C LEU A 30 3.44 -6.77 -3.42
N HIS A 31 2.88 -6.02 -4.36
CA HIS A 31 3.56 -5.00 -5.14
C HIS A 31 3.19 -3.64 -4.58
N LEU A 32 4.19 -2.85 -4.21
CA LEU A 32 4.05 -1.51 -3.66
C LEU A 32 4.61 -0.53 -4.68
N GLN A 33 3.81 0.47 -5.02
CA GLN A 33 4.21 1.53 -5.91
C GLN A 33 4.05 2.87 -5.20
N TYR A 34 5.18 3.56 -5.05
CA TYR A 34 5.24 4.89 -4.48
C TYR A 34 4.97 5.95 -5.53
N ALA A 35 4.05 6.87 -5.23
CA ALA A 35 3.82 8.10 -6.00
C ALA A 35 4.16 9.28 -5.09
N PRO A 36 5.34 9.92 -5.26
CA PRO A 36 5.72 11.07 -4.45
C PRO A 36 4.71 12.19 -4.60
N HIS A 37 4.41 12.87 -3.48
CA HIS A 37 3.42 13.94 -3.45
C HIS A 37 3.76 15.11 -4.41
N TYR A 38 5.03 15.32 -4.71
CA TYR A 38 5.52 16.41 -5.58
C TYR A 38 5.56 16.06 -7.07
N MET A 39 5.38 14.80 -7.47
CA MET A 39 5.53 14.38 -8.89
C MET A 39 4.21 14.33 -9.68
N GLY A 40 3.06 14.64 -9.07
CA GLY A 40 1.78 14.44 -9.74
C GLY A 40 1.59 12.99 -10.19
N GLU A 41 0.79 12.76 -11.23
CA GLU A 41 0.56 11.40 -11.81
C GLU A 41 1.75 10.85 -12.60
N CYS A 42 2.95 11.44 -12.50
CA CYS A 42 4.15 10.84 -13.06
C CYS A 42 4.56 9.63 -12.22
N LEU A 43 4.17 8.44 -12.69
CA LEU A 43 4.52 7.12 -12.19
C LEU A 43 6.04 6.99 -12.00
N LEU A 44 6.53 7.14 -10.77
CA LEU A 44 7.86 6.61 -10.46
C LEU A 44 7.79 5.08 -10.48
N GLN A 45 8.76 4.51 -11.19
CA GLN A 45 8.91 3.08 -11.47
C GLN A 45 9.36 2.25 -10.27
N GLN A 46 9.49 2.83 -9.08
CA GLN A 46 9.97 2.10 -7.91
C GLN A 46 8.85 1.21 -7.37
N THR A 47 8.69 0.07 -8.04
CA THR A 47 7.87 -1.03 -7.58
C THR A 47 8.72 -1.85 -6.63
N GLN A 48 8.41 -1.77 -5.34
CA GLN A 48 8.94 -2.71 -4.37
C GLN A 48 8.03 -3.94 -4.35
N VAL A 49 8.63 -5.11 -4.25
CA VAL A 49 7.89 -6.36 -4.08
C VAL A 49 8.18 -6.85 -2.69
N LEU A 50 7.11 -7.13 -1.94
CA LEU A 50 7.17 -7.80 -0.65
C LEU A 50 6.57 -9.20 -0.77
N PHE A 51 7.23 -10.16 -0.13
CA PHE A 51 6.79 -11.53 0.03
C PHE A 51 6.23 -11.78 1.43
N GLU A 52 5.65 -12.95 1.62
CA GLU A 52 5.10 -13.39 2.91
C GLU A 52 6.12 -13.23 4.05
N GLY A 53 5.69 -12.59 5.15
CA GLY A 53 6.51 -12.27 6.31
C GLY A 53 7.29 -10.97 6.20
N GLU A 54 7.39 -10.36 5.02
CA GLU A 54 8.11 -9.11 4.84
C GLU A 54 7.29 -7.89 5.26
N CYS A 55 8.02 -6.82 5.60
CA CYS A 55 7.48 -5.58 6.12
C CYS A 55 8.14 -4.40 5.41
N GLU A 56 7.35 -3.40 5.07
CA GLU A 56 7.82 -2.11 4.59
C GLU A 56 7.44 -0.99 5.55
N LEU A 57 8.40 -0.12 5.85
CA LEU A 57 8.19 1.10 6.61
C LEU A 57 8.14 2.28 5.63
N ILE A 58 7.01 2.99 5.62
CA ILE A 58 6.88 4.23 4.86
C ILE A 58 7.73 5.30 5.55
N GLU A 59 8.88 5.66 4.98
CA GLU A 59 9.78 6.68 5.54
C GLU A 59 9.30 8.11 5.28
N GLU A 60 8.72 8.36 4.10
CA GLU A 60 8.17 9.64 3.69
C GLU A 60 6.67 9.52 3.39
N ALA A 61 5.89 10.51 3.82
CA ALA A 61 4.45 10.51 3.56
C ALA A 61 4.14 10.73 2.07
N GLY A 62 3.25 9.93 1.49
CA GLY A 62 2.97 9.95 0.06
C GLY A 62 1.80 9.08 -0.36
N ARG A 63 1.45 9.12 -1.66
CA ARG A 63 0.45 8.19 -2.21
C ARG A 63 1.13 6.85 -2.48
N VAL A 64 0.49 5.76 -2.06
CA VAL A 64 0.97 4.41 -2.30
C VAL A 64 -0.15 3.59 -2.92
N SER A 65 0.20 2.84 -3.96
CA SER A 65 -0.66 1.80 -4.54
C SER A 65 -0.14 0.44 -4.12
N LEU A 66 -1.02 -0.37 -3.55
CA LEU A 66 -0.73 -1.74 -3.12
C LEU A 66 -1.53 -2.68 -4.02
N ALA A 67 -0.84 -3.51 -4.79
CA ALA A 67 -1.43 -4.52 -5.66
C ALA A 67 -0.96 -5.90 -5.22
N GLY A 68 -1.87 -6.85 -5.05
CA GLY A 68 -1.52 -8.21 -4.65
C GLY A 68 -2.35 -9.23 -5.42
N ASP A 69 -1.81 -10.44 -5.54
CA ASP A 69 -2.55 -11.61 -5.99
C ASP A 69 -2.79 -12.52 -4.79
N GLU A 70 -4.02 -12.51 -4.27
CA GLU A 70 -4.43 -13.16 -3.02
C GLU A 70 -3.56 -12.79 -1.80
N ALA A 71 -3.08 -11.54 -1.77
CA ALA A 71 -2.22 -11.05 -0.70
C ALA A 71 -3.04 -10.64 0.53
N GLU A 72 -2.69 -11.19 1.69
CA GLU A 72 -3.19 -10.71 2.97
C GLU A 72 -2.17 -9.75 3.57
N ILE A 73 -2.61 -8.52 3.84
CA ILE A 73 -1.74 -7.45 4.34
C ILE A 73 -2.27 -6.88 5.66
N HIS A 74 -1.34 -6.49 6.52
CA HIS A 74 -1.62 -5.77 7.74
C HIS A 74 -0.97 -4.39 7.69
N ILE A 75 -1.80 -3.36 7.78
CA ILE A 75 -1.34 -1.97 7.75
C ILE A 75 -1.46 -1.39 9.16
N ILE A 76 -0.33 -0.93 9.70
CA ILE A 76 -0.21 -0.38 11.04
C ILE A 76 0.24 1.07 10.92
N ASP A 77 -0.68 1.99 11.14
CA ASP A 77 -0.38 3.42 11.25
C ASP A 77 -0.20 3.77 12.73
N THR A 78 1.00 4.17 13.13
CA THR A 78 1.32 4.54 14.52
C THR A 78 0.98 6.00 14.84
N SER A 79 0.51 6.78 13.85
CA SER A 79 0.22 8.20 14.03
C SER A 79 -1.06 8.43 14.88
N PRO A 80 -0.99 9.24 15.96
CA PRO A 80 -2.14 9.49 16.83
C PRO A 80 -3.16 10.50 16.26
N VAL A 81 -2.90 11.10 15.10
CA VAL A 81 -3.68 12.25 14.59
C VAL A 81 -4.61 11.85 13.42
N ARG A 82 -5.91 12.16 13.51
CA ARG A 82 -6.95 12.16 12.44
C ARG A 82 -7.02 10.91 11.54
N ARG A 83 -8.08 10.10 11.72
CA ARG A 83 -8.42 8.92 10.92
C ARG A 83 -8.59 9.25 9.43
N TRP A 84 -8.06 8.41 8.54
CA TRP A 84 -8.21 8.55 7.09
C TRP A 84 -9.31 7.68 6.50
N ALA A 85 -9.88 8.17 5.39
CA ALA A 85 -10.77 7.41 4.52
C ALA A 85 -9.92 6.65 3.49
N TRP A 86 -9.77 5.34 3.69
CA TRP A 86 -9.19 4.44 2.71
C TRP A 86 -10.16 4.31 1.54
N LYS A 87 -9.70 4.59 0.31
CA LYS A 87 -10.51 4.34 -0.87
C LYS A 87 -9.95 3.11 -1.58
N ILE A 88 -10.59 1.96 -1.36
CA ILE A 88 -10.38 0.80 -2.23
C ILE A 88 -10.96 1.22 -3.59
N GLN A 89 -10.09 1.49 -4.56
CA GLN A 89 -10.51 1.66 -5.94
C GLN A 89 -10.40 0.29 -6.61
N ALA A 90 -11.54 -0.39 -6.77
CA ALA A 90 -11.61 -1.56 -7.62
C ALA A 90 -11.60 -1.08 -9.08
N LEU A 91 -10.44 -1.21 -9.76
CA LEU A 91 -10.25 -1.46 -11.20
C LEU A 91 -8.84 -1.01 -11.63
N LEU A 92 -8.03 -1.97 -12.07
CA LEU A 92 -7.24 -1.88 -13.31
C LEU A 92 -7.03 -3.29 -13.88
N ALA A 93 -7.39 -3.48 -15.15
CA ALA A 93 -6.77 -4.49 -15.99
C ALA A 93 -5.45 -3.91 -16.53
N GLY A 94 -4.37 -4.70 -16.51
CA GLY A 94 -3.00 -4.30 -16.84
C GLY A 94 -2.16 -4.17 -15.56
N PHE A 95 -1.09 -4.95 -15.35
CA PHE A 95 -0.12 -5.53 -16.28
C PHE A 95 0.10 -7.03 -16.07
#